data_AF-A0A524PAD8-F1
#
_entry.id   AF-A0A524PAD8-F1
#
_cell.length_a   1.000
_cell.length_b   1.000
_cell.length_c   1.000
_cell.angle_alpha   90.00
_cell.angle_beta   90.00
_cell.angle_gamma   90.00
#
_symmetry.space_group_name_H-M   'P 1'
#
loop_
_entity.id
_entity.type
_entity.pdbx_description
1 polymer ?
#
loop_
_entity_poly.entity_id
_entity_poly.type
_entity_poly.pdbx_seq_one_letter_code
_entity_poly.pdbx_strand_id
1 'polypeptide(L)' 'MSTRFAGDSLRCWLPAIRKAKPTWLRSIRDGFYFLRGLPEVDPRRIALVGWSTGAWVALHSASEVGEYSAMVLISP' A
#
# COMPACT_ATOMS: atom_id res chain seq x y z
N MET A 1 17.67 -4.66 28.71
CA MET A 1 17.53 -3.75 27.55
C MET A 1 16.06 -3.76 27.15
N SER A 2 15.39 -2.60 27.20
CA SER A 2 13.93 -2.47 27.36
C SER A 2 13.16 -2.59 26.04
N THR A 3 12.18 -3.50 25.99
CA THR A 3 11.17 -3.65 24.93
C THR A 3 10.13 -2.52 24.88
N ARG A 4 10.23 -1.50 25.76
CA ARG A 4 9.24 -0.40 25.85
C ARG A 4 9.33 0.64 24.73
N PHE A 5 10.49 0.84 24.10
CA PHE A 5 10.67 1.92 23.12
C PHE A 5 9.92 1.73 21.79
N ALA A 6 9.66 0.48 21.38
CA ALA A 6 8.93 0.20 20.14
C ALA A 6 7.40 0.41 20.29
N GLY A 7 6.86 0.20 21.49
CA GLY A 7 5.42 0.31 21.74
C GLY A 7 4.92 1.75 21.77
N ASP A 8 5.73 2.68 22.28
CA ASP A 8 5.36 4.09 22.44
C ASP A 8 5.42 4.85 21.11
N SER A 9 6.35 4.50 20.22
CA SER A 9 6.46 5.11 18.89
C SER A 9 5.31 4.70 17.98
N LEU A 10 4.93 3.42 17.91
CA LEU A 10 3.76 3.00 17.13
C LEU A 10 2.48 3.69 17.58
N ARG A 11 2.34 3.94 18.88
CA ARG A 11 1.17 4.59 19.48
C ARG A 11 1.01 6.04 19.02
N CYS A 12 2.09 6.77 18.73
CA CYS A 12 2.00 8.13 18.18
C CYS A 12 1.69 8.16 16.68
N TRP A 13 2.08 7.13 15.93
CA TRP A 13 1.84 7.06 14.47
C TRP A 13 0.47 6.47 14.09
N LEU A 14 -0.11 5.61 14.91
CA LEU A 14 -1.39 4.94 14.60
C LEU A 14 -2.52 5.91 14.20
N PRO A 15 -2.75 7.05 14.89
CA PRO A 15 -3.78 8.01 14.47
C PRO A 15 -3.48 8.62 13.10
N ALA A 16 -2.23 8.98 12.84
CA ALA A 16 -1.81 9.55 11.55
C ALA A 16 -1.97 8.53 10.41
N ILE A 17 -1.57 7.27 10.64
CA ILE A 17 -1.75 6.17 9.69
C ILE A 17 -3.24 5.95 9.38
N ARG A 18 -4.10 5.90 10.42
CA ARG A 18 -5.54 5.72 10.23
C ARG A 18 -6.16 6.87 9.43
N LYS A 19 -5.72 8.11 9.67
CA LYS A 19 -6.18 9.29 8.93
C LYS A 19 -5.71 9.28 7.47
N ALA A 20 -4.47 8.82 7.20
CA ALA A 20 -3.88 8.85 5.87
C ALA A 20 -4.26 7.65 4.99
N LYS A 21 -4.58 6.48 5.59
CA LYS A 21 -4.87 5.23 4.88
C LYS A 21 -5.87 5.40 3.72
N PRO A 22 -7.02 6.09 3.86
CA PRO A 22 -7.97 6.25 2.75
C PRO A 22 -7.37 6.98 1.54
N THR A 23 -6.56 8.02 1.79
CA THR A 23 -5.88 8.76 0.72
C THR A 23 -4.86 7.87 0.02
N TRP A 24 -4.09 7.06 0.76
CA TRP A 24 -3.12 6.15 0.15
C TRP A 24 -3.77 5.09 -0.73
N LEU A 25 -4.86 4.47 -0.27
CA LEU A 25 -5.63 3.51 -1.08
C LEU A 25 -6.14 4.15 -2.37
N ARG A 26 -6.69 5.37 -2.26
CA ARG A 26 -7.12 6.13 -3.43
C ARG A 26 -5.96 6.41 -4.38
N SER A 27 -4.80 6.84 -3.89
CA SER A 27 -3.63 7.11 -4.74
C SER A 27 -3.12 5.85 -5.45
N ILE A 28 -3.13 4.69 -4.79
CA ILE A 28 -2.77 3.42 -5.41
C ILE A 28 -3.77 3.07 -6.53
N ARG A 29 -5.07 3.22 -6.27
CA ARG A 29 -6.13 3.00 -7.26
C ARG A 29 -5.99 3.93 -8.46
N ASP A 30 -5.84 5.23 -8.22
CA ASP A 30 -5.72 6.25 -9.25
C ASP A 30 -4.47 6.00 -10.10
N GLY A 31 -3.33 5.67 -9.46
CA GLY A 31 -2.10 5.28 -10.16
C GLY A 31 -2.24 4.02 -11.01
N PHE A 32 -2.92 3.00 -10.51
CA PHE A 32 -3.20 1.77 -11.27
C PHE A 32 -4.00 2.07 -12.54
N TYR A 33 -5.11 2.81 -12.44
CA TYR A 33 -5.94 3.13 -13.60
C TYR A 33 -5.26 4.10 -14.56
N PHE A 34 -4.45 5.03 -14.04
CA PHE A 34 -3.62 5.89 -14.88
C PHE A 34 -2.66 5.06 -15.73
N LEU A 35 -1.86 4.18 -15.10
CA LEU A 35 -0.93 3.30 -15.80
C LEU A 35 -1.65 2.41 -16.83
N ARG A 36 -2.82 1.87 -16.47
CA ARG A 36 -3.63 1.04 -17.36
C ARG A 36 -4.09 1.77 -18.63
N GLY A 37 -4.22 3.10 -18.57
CA GLY A 37 -4.64 3.93 -19.70
C GLY A 37 -3.51 4.37 -20.63
N LEU A 38 -2.25 4.12 -20.28
CA LEU A 38 -1.10 4.50 -21.11
C LEU A 38 -0.89 3.50 -22.26
N PRO A 39 -0.73 3.95 -23.51
CA PRO A 39 -0.58 3.07 -24.66
C PRO A 39 0.69 2.20 -24.62
N GLU A 40 1.72 2.65 -23.90
CA GLU A 40 2.98 1.94 -23.73
C GLU A 40 2.98 0.88 -22.60
N VAL A 41 1.91 0.81 -21.80
CA VAL A 41 1.80 -0.13 -20.67
C VAL A 41 0.88 -1.30 -21.03
N ASP A 42 1.35 -2.55 -20.86
CA ASP A 42 0.43 -3.72 -20.93
C ASP A 42 -0.45 -3.73 -19.68
N PRO A 43 -1.77 -3.50 -19.80
CA PRO A 43 -2.67 -3.39 -18.65
C PRO A 43 -2.78 -4.69 -17.83
N ARG A 44 -2.35 -5.83 -18.39
CA ARG A 44 -2.35 -7.13 -17.71
C ARG A 44 -1.06 -7.38 -16.91
N ARG A 45 -0.10 -6.45 -16.93
CA ARG A 45 1.23 -6.62 -16.32
C ARG A 45 1.54 -5.57 -15.26
N ILE A 46 0.53 -4.94 -14.67
CA ILE A 46 0.69 -3.95 -13.61
C ILE A 46 0.71 -4.66 -12.24
N ALA A 47 1.86 -4.59 -11.58
CA ALA A 47 2.09 -5.18 -10.26
C ALA A 47 2.16 -4.10 -9.17
N LEU A 48 2.02 -4.52 -7.91
CA LEU A 48 2.12 -3.66 -6.74
C LEU A 48 3.31 -4.05 -5.86
N VAL A 49 4.06 -3.06 -5.37
CA VAL A 49 5.12 -3.26 -4.37
C VAL A 49 4.82 -2.43 -3.14
N GLY A 50 4.96 -3.03 -1.95
CA GLY A 50 4.73 -2.37 -0.68
C GLY A 50 5.84 -2.70 0.32
N TRP A 51 6.21 -1.72 1.14
CA TRP A 51 7.23 -1.85 2.19
C TRP A 51 6.72 -1.35 3.54
N SER A 52 6.98 -2.09 4.63
CA SER A 52 6.56 -1.74 5.98
C SER A 52 5.04 -1.51 6.07
N THR A 53 4.58 -0.39 6.64
CA THR A 53 3.18 0.05 6.61
C THR A 53 2.59 0.02 5.19
N GLY A 54 3.38 0.33 4.16
CA GLY A 54 2.97 0.28 2.77
C GLY A 54 2.65 -1.12 2.27
N ALA A 55 3.23 -2.17 2.84
CA ALA A 55 2.90 -3.56 2.51
C ALA A 55 1.48 -3.93 2.98
N TRP A 56 1.06 -3.47 4.17
CA TRP A 56 -0.33 -3.63 4.64
C TRP A 56 -1.33 -2.83 3.82
N VAL A 57 -0.96 -1.61 3.42
CA VAL A 57 -1.80 -0.78 2.54
C VAL A 57 -1.95 -1.45 1.17
N ALA A 58 -0.85 -2.00 0.63
CA ALA A 58 -0.84 -2.74 -0.62
C ALA A 58 -1.77 -3.97 -0.57
N LEU A 59 -1.69 -4.75 0.51
CA LEU A 59 -2.58 -5.89 0.75
C LEU A 59 -4.06 -5.48 0.81
N HIS A 60 -4.36 -4.38 1.51
CA HIS A 60 -5.72 -3.85 1.60
C HIS A 60 -6.23 -3.37 0.23
N SER A 61 -5.39 -2.70 -0.56
CA SER A 61 -5.73 -2.25 -1.90
C SER A 61 -6.10 -3.42 -2.83
N ALA A 62 -5.42 -4.56 -2.68
CA ALA A 62 -5.72 -5.76 -3.46
C ALA A 62 -7.12 -6.32 -3.19
N SER A 63 -7.64 -6.15 -1.98
CA SER A 63 -9.02 -6.53 -1.65
C SER A 63 -10.09 -5.60 -2.27
N GLU A 64 -9.72 -4.37 -2.62
CA GLU A 64 -10.62 -3.38 -3.24
C GLU A 64 -10.57 -3.41 -4.77
N VAL A 65 -9.37 -3.54 -5.35
CA VAL A 65 -9.16 -3.51 -6.82
C VAL A 65 -9.15 -4.92 -7.42
N GLY A 66 -8.47 -5.89 -6.81
CA GLY A 66 -8.42 -7.29 -7.28
C GLY A 66 -7.70 -7.57 -8.60
N GLU A 67 -7.22 -6.56 -9.33
CA GLU A 67 -6.73 -6.69 -10.71
C GLU A 67 -5.19 -6.63 -10.86
N TYR A 68 -4.42 -6.60 -9.77
CA TYR A 68 -2.95 -6.58 -9.86
C TYR A 68 -2.41 -7.90 -10.41
N SER A 69 -1.46 -7.84 -11.33
CA SER A 69 -0.84 -9.05 -11.91
C SER A 69 0.07 -9.79 -10.94
N ALA A 70 0.67 -9.07 -10.01
CA ALA A 70 1.52 -9.59 -8.95
C ALA A 70 1.60 -8.60 -7.78
N MET A 71 2.04 -9.09 -6.62
CA MET A 71 2.31 -8.27 -5.44
C MET A 71 3.62 -8.68 -4.77
N VAL A 72 4.44 -7.70 -4.41
CA VAL A 72 5.66 -7.89 -3.64
C VAL A 72 5.53 -7.12 -2.33
N LEU A 73 5.49 -7.86 -1.22
CA LEU A 73 5.32 -7.30 0.13
C LEU A 73 6.62 -7.47 0.91
N ILE A 74 7.25 -6.37 1.28
CA ILE A 74 8.56 -6.34 1.94
C ILE A 74 8.38 -5.85 3.38
N SER A 75 8.79 -6.68 4.34
CA SER A 75 8.67 -6.38 5.77
C SER A 75 7.25 -5.93 6.19
N PRO A 76 6.18 -6.71 5.89
CA PRO A 76 4.84 -6.39 6.35
C PRO A 76 4.75 -6.42 7.88
#